data_AF-A0A6P7H7N3-F1
#
_entry.id   AF-A0A6P7H7N3-F1
#
_cell.length_a   1.000
_cell.length_b   1.000
_cell.length_c   1.000
_cell.angle_alpha   90.00
_cell.angle_beta   90.00
_cell.angle_gamma   90.00
#
_symmetry.space_group_name_H-M   'P 1'
#
loop_
_entity.id
_entity.type
_entity.pdbx_description
1 polymer ?
#
loop_
_entity_poly.entity_id
_entity_poly.type
_entity_poly.pdbx_seq_one_letter_code
_entity_poly.pdbx_strand_id
1 'polypeptide(L)'
;MDKLLKPDRLDIDSNSTNATQLWTHWKRTFQNFLEAANVSEDKDKLNLLVNYVNPVVYEAIDKDKLNLLVNYVNPVVYEAISECTTYTGATATLEKLYIKQKSEIFARHTLSTRKQQVGESIDQYLLILKHLSKDCNFQAVSADRNKDDYIRDSFIRGLSASNIRQRLLESATLTLDQAYNSARALEMAQQQSDSYIMSNSIVNSITTDNTLQNTAHETVTTDNTLQNTVHETDQNNMKR
;
A
#
# COMPACT_ATOMS: atom_id res chain seq x y z
N MET A 1 40.17 8.45 29.26
CA MET A 1 39.40 9.29 28.31
C MET A 1 38.84 8.36 27.26
N ASP A 2 37.64 7.85 27.48
CA ASP A 2 36.95 7.03 26.48
C ASP A 2 36.70 7.88 25.25
N LYS A 3 37.31 7.48 24.14
CA LYS A 3 37.23 8.19 22.87
C LYS A 3 35.80 7.98 22.35
N LEU A 4 34.94 9.00 22.49
CA LEU A 4 33.57 8.97 21.96
C LEU A 4 33.63 8.49 20.50
N LEU A 5 32.97 7.36 20.21
CA LEU A 5 32.83 6.88 18.83
C LEU A 5 31.92 7.84 18.10
N LYS A 6 32.51 8.64 17.20
CA LYS A 6 31.78 9.54 16.31
C LYS A 6 31.06 8.70 15.26
N PRO A 7 29.77 8.91 15.02
CA PRO A 7 29.05 8.23 13.96
C PRO A 7 29.61 8.66 12.60
N ASP A 8 29.66 7.72 11.65
CA ASP A 8 29.98 8.03 10.27
C ASP A 8 28.88 8.86 9.62
N ARG A 9 29.19 9.56 8.53
CA ARG A 9 28.18 10.31 7.77
C ARG A 9 27.13 9.34 7.23
N LEU A 10 25.85 9.70 7.37
CA LEU A 10 24.74 8.94 6.80
C LEU A 10 24.78 9.03 5.28
N ASP A 11 25.28 7.96 4.67
CA ASP A 11 25.37 7.78 3.23
C ASP A 11 24.69 6.47 2.81
N ILE A 12 23.38 6.42 3.04
CA ILE A 12 22.55 5.25 2.73
C ILE A 12 21.63 5.62 1.57
N ASP A 13 21.61 4.79 0.54
CA ASP A 13 20.57 4.82 -0.49
C ASP A 13 19.25 4.29 0.11
N SER A 14 18.22 5.14 0.10
CA SER A 14 16.88 4.83 0.60
C SER A 14 16.20 3.69 -0.17
N ASN A 15 16.63 3.40 -1.40
CA ASN A 15 16.10 2.30 -2.21
C ASN A 15 16.79 0.95 -1.97
N SER A 16 17.89 0.93 -1.22
CA SER A 16 18.64 -0.30 -0.95
C SER A 16 17.83 -1.31 -0.12
N THR A 17 18.05 -2.61 -0.35
CA THR A 17 17.36 -3.70 0.38
C THR A 17 17.67 -3.70 1.88
N ASN A 18 18.82 -3.14 2.27
CA ASN A 18 19.27 -3.05 3.65
C ASN A 18 19.04 -1.66 4.26
N ALA A 19 18.37 -0.74 3.57
CA ALA A 19 18.15 0.65 3.99
C ALA A 19 17.61 0.73 5.42
N THR A 20 16.58 -0.05 5.74
CA THR A 20 15.98 -0.08 7.09
C THR A 20 16.99 -0.52 8.16
N GLN A 21 17.79 -1.56 7.90
CA GLN A 21 18.74 -2.11 8.87
C GLN A 21 19.90 -1.14 9.11
N LEU A 22 20.45 -0.58 8.03
CA LEU A 22 21.53 0.40 8.08
C LEU A 22 21.08 1.69 8.77
N TRP A 23 19.89 2.19 8.46
CA TRP A 23 19.29 3.33 9.16
C TRP A 23 19.08 3.05 10.65
N THR A 24 18.49 1.90 11.00
CA THR A 24 18.25 1.53 12.40
C THR A 24 19.56 1.46 13.19
N HIS A 25 20.59 0.87 12.59
CA HIS A 25 21.92 0.80 13.19
C HIS A 25 22.53 2.19 13.37
N TRP A 26 22.56 3.00 12.31
CA TRP A 26 23.11 4.34 12.32
C TRP A 26 22.39 5.26 13.32
N LYS A 27 21.05 5.26 13.33
CA LYS A 27 20.21 6.03 14.26
C LYS A 27 20.58 5.69 15.71
N ARG A 28 20.77 4.41 16.03
CA ARG A 28 21.18 3.99 17.37
C ARG A 28 22.60 4.45 17.72
N THR A 29 23.54 4.35 16.79
CA THR A 29 24.92 4.86 17.00
C THR A 29 24.94 6.37 17.21
N PHE A 30 24.16 7.12 16.42
CA PHE A 30 24.02 8.57 16.57
C PHE A 30 23.36 8.97 17.89
N GLN A 31 22.31 8.25 18.33
CA GLN A 31 21.69 8.47 19.63
C GLN A 31 22.67 8.22 20.79
N ASN A 32 23.42 7.11 20.75
CA ASN A 32 24.46 6.83 21.75
C ASN A 32 25.52 7.94 21.80
N PHE A 33 25.90 8.49 20.64
CA PHE A 33 26.83 9.62 20.54
C PHE A 33 26.25 10.89 21.19
N LEU A 34 24.98 11.22 20.91
CA LEU A 34 24.30 12.36 21.54
C LEU A 34 24.20 12.21 23.06
N GLU A 35 23.88 11.02 23.55
CA GLU A 35 23.82 10.73 24.98
C GLU A 35 25.18 10.88 25.64
N ALA A 36 26.24 10.35 25.03
CA ALA A 36 27.59 10.44 25.56
C ALA A 36 28.15 11.88 25.51
N ALA A 37 27.78 12.66 24.49
CA ALA A 37 28.13 14.08 24.40
C ALA A 37 27.42 14.93 25.46
N ASN A 38 26.14 14.63 25.75
CA ASN A 38 25.37 15.29 26.81
C ASN A 38 25.79 14.89 28.23
N VAL A 39 26.53 13.80 28.42
CA VAL A 39 27.04 13.37 29.73
C VAL A 39 28.31 14.12 30.13
N SER A 40 28.98 14.81 29.20
CA SER A 40 30.27 15.45 29.43
C SER A 40 30.21 16.84 30.08
N GLU A 41 29.05 17.51 30.12
CA GLU A 41 28.90 18.84 30.73
C GLU A 41 27.67 18.89 31.65
N ASP A 42 27.92 19.07 32.96
CA ASP A 42 26.98 19.62 33.95
C ASP A 42 25.53 19.06 33.95
N LYS A 43 25.39 17.74 33.78
CA LYS A 43 24.10 17.00 33.81
C LYS A 43 23.23 17.35 35.03
N ASP A 44 23.84 17.61 36.18
CA ASP A 44 23.11 17.93 37.42
C ASP A 44 22.54 19.35 37.45
N LYS A 45 23.22 20.35 36.84
CA LYS A 45 22.67 21.70 36.68
C LYS A 45 21.62 21.75 35.57
N LEU A 46 21.86 21.05 34.46
CA LEU A 46 20.92 21.00 33.34
C LEU A 46 19.63 20.28 33.74
N ASN A 47 19.70 19.13 34.43
CA ASN A 47 18.51 18.45 34.95
C ASN A 47 17.74 19.31 35.96
N LEU A 48 18.43 20.11 36.80
CA LEU A 48 17.78 21.02 37.74
C LEU A 48 17.02 22.16 37.01
N LEU A 49 17.58 22.70 35.92
CA LEU A 49 16.96 23.72 35.07
C LEU A 49 15.83 23.16 34.18
N VAL A 50 15.98 21.92 33.70
CA VAL A 50 14.99 21.19 32.91
C VAL A 50 13.75 20.86 33.75
N ASN A 51 13.92 20.56 35.05
CA ASN A 51 12.82 20.35 35.99
C ASN A 51 12.09 21.66 36.34
N TYR A 52 12.80 22.79 36.29
CA TYR A 52 12.25 24.15 36.39
C TYR A 52 11.94 24.75 35.00
N VAL A 53 11.12 24.03 34.23
CA VAL A 53 10.27 24.51 33.12
C VAL A 53 10.73 25.82 32.44
N ASN A 54 11.82 25.78 31.67
CA ASN A 54 12.10 26.85 30.71
C ASN A 54 12.04 26.27 29.28
N PRO A 55 10.96 26.55 28.52
CA PRO A 55 10.81 26.14 27.12
C PRO A 55 12.03 26.51 26.25
N VAL A 56 12.70 27.62 26.57
CA VAL A 56 13.90 28.09 25.84
C VAL A 56 15.08 27.11 25.94
N VAL A 57 15.22 26.41 27.07
CA VAL A 57 16.30 25.43 27.26
C VAL A 57 16.03 24.18 26.42
N TYR A 58 14.76 23.74 26.35
CA TYR A 58 14.38 22.62 25.48
C TYR A 58 14.57 22.94 24.00
N GLU A 59 14.20 24.14 23.55
CA GLU A 59 14.41 24.60 22.17
C GLU A 59 15.88 24.68 21.79
N ALA A 60 16.74 25.17 22.68
CA ALA A 60 18.18 25.23 22.45
C ALA A 60 18.81 23.84 22.30
N ILE A 61 18.47 22.91 23.20
CA ILE A 61 18.95 21.51 23.15
C ILE A 61 18.48 20.81 21.86
N ASP A 62 17.22 21.03 21.46
CA ASP A 62 16.67 20.43 20.23
C ASP A 62 17.36 20.98 18.97
N LYS A 63 17.63 22.28 18.94
CA LYS A 63 18.37 22.94 17.86
C LYS A 63 19.81 22.44 17.74
N ASP A 64 20.50 22.23 18.86
CA ASP A 64 21.86 21.68 18.85
C ASP A 64 21.90 20.24 18.33
N LYS A 65 20.92 19.41 18.72
CA LYS A 65 20.76 18.04 18.18
C LYS A 65 20.47 18.06 16.68
N LEU A 66 19.62 18.98 16.22
CA LEU A 66 19.30 19.15 14.81
C LEU A 66 20.54 19.59 14.00
N ASN A 67 21.30 20.55 14.50
CA ASN A 67 22.54 21.01 13.87
C ASN A 67 23.57 19.87 13.77
N LEU A 68 23.72 19.08 14.84
CA LEU A 68 24.55 17.88 14.81
C LEU A 68 24.04 16.89 13.76
N LEU A 69 22.74 16.61 13.71
CA LEU A 69 22.16 15.73 12.71
C LEU A 69 22.51 16.20 11.28
N VAL A 70 22.31 17.47 10.99
CA VAL A 70 22.63 18.10 9.68
C VAL A 70 24.10 17.90 9.30
N ASN A 71 25.02 18.00 10.25
CA ASN A 71 26.45 17.82 9.99
C ASN A 71 26.82 16.38 9.61
N TYR A 72 26.06 15.39 10.10
CA TYR A 72 26.33 13.97 9.86
C TYR A 72 25.44 13.35 8.78
N VAL A 73 24.74 14.15 7.97
CA VAL A 73 23.99 13.67 6.79
C VAL A 73 24.62 14.12 5.48
N ASN A 74 24.38 13.38 4.40
CA ASN A 74 24.79 13.79 3.05
C ASN A 74 23.82 14.86 2.47
N PRO A 75 24.19 15.56 1.37
CA PRO A 75 23.34 16.62 0.81
C PRO A 75 21.96 16.13 0.33
N VAL A 76 21.88 14.90 -0.18
CA VAL A 76 20.62 14.30 -0.66
C VAL A 76 19.65 14.04 0.50
N VAL A 77 20.19 13.57 1.63
CA VAL A 77 19.44 13.36 2.87
C VAL A 77 19.07 14.68 3.52
N TYR A 78 19.96 15.67 3.47
CA TYR A 78 19.70 17.01 4.00
C TYR A 78 18.51 17.68 3.33
N GLU A 79 18.39 17.58 2.00
CA GLU A 79 17.23 18.09 1.24
C GLU A 79 15.91 17.57 1.81
N ALA A 80 15.89 16.31 2.26
CA ALA A 80 14.69 15.70 2.78
C ALA A 80 14.30 16.19 4.19
N ILE A 81 15.20 16.86 4.91
CA ILE A 81 14.99 17.39 6.26
C ILE A 81 15.17 18.91 6.36
N SER A 82 15.41 19.61 5.25
CA SER A 82 15.71 21.06 5.22
C SER A 82 14.61 21.90 5.88
N GLU A 83 13.35 21.48 5.69
CA GLU A 83 12.15 22.15 6.22
C GLU A 83 11.85 21.78 7.69
N CYS A 84 12.58 20.83 8.28
CA CYS A 84 12.36 20.41 9.65
C CYS A 84 13.02 21.39 10.62
N THR A 85 12.22 21.97 11.52
CA THR A 85 12.71 22.91 12.55
C THR A 85 13.10 22.22 13.86
N THR A 86 12.74 20.94 14.01
CA THR A 86 13.01 20.15 15.22
C THR A 86 13.76 18.87 14.90
N TYR A 87 14.58 18.41 15.84
CA TYR A 87 15.29 17.13 15.74
C TYR A 87 14.31 15.95 15.65
N THR A 88 13.22 16.01 16.41
CA THR A 88 12.16 14.99 16.38
C THR A 88 11.45 14.93 15.03
N GLY A 89 11.15 16.08 14.42
CA GLY A 89 10.58 16.17 13.07
C GLY A 89 11.52 15.62 12.00
N ALA A 90 12.80 16.03 12.03
CA ALA A 90 13.81 15.56 11.08
C ALA A 90 14.00 14.04 11.17
N THR A 91 14.14 13.50 12.38
CA THR A 91 14.30 12.04 12.57
C THR A 91 13.07 11.25 12.15
N ALA A 92 11.85 11.76 12.36
CA ALA A 92 10.62 11.13 11.88
C ALA A 92 10.54 11.11 10.34
N THR A 93 10.94 12.20 9.68
CA THR A 93 11.00 12.28 8.22
C THR A 93 12.02 11.29 7.65
N LEU A 94 13.23 11.23 8.22
CA LEU A 94 14.24 10.24 7.84
C LEU A 94 13.78 8.81 8.08
N GLU A 95 13.11 8.56 9.20
CA GLU A 95 12.55 7.26 9.51
C GLU A 95 11.51 6.83 8.47
N LYS A 96 10.65 7.74 8.01
CA LYS A 96 9.71 7.47 6.91
C LYS A 96 10.39 7.21 5.57
N LEU A 97 11.53 7.84 5.30
CA LEU A 97 12.28 7.67 4.05
C LEU A 97 13.03 6.32 4.01
N TYR A 98 13.64 5.93 5.12
CA TYR A 98 14.49 4.73 5.20
C TYR A 98 13.76 3.47 5.67
N ILE A 99 12.66 3.63 6.40
CA ILE A 99 11.80 2.52 6.79
C ILE A 99 10.61 2.50 5.83
N LYS A 100 10.69 1.62 4.82
CA LYS A 100 9.51 1.26 4.03
C LYS A 100 8.44 0.74 4.99
N GLN A 101 7.31 1.45 5.05
CA GLN A 101 6.16 1.00 5.84
C GLN A 101 5.75 -0.39 5.34
N LYS A 102 5.99 -1.40 6.17
CA LYS A 102 5.54 -2.76 5.87
C LYS A 102 4.01 -2.74 5.86
N SER A 103 3.40 -3.27 4.81
CA SER A 103 1.95 -3.47 4.81
C SER A 103 1.60 -4.44 5.91
N GLU A 104 0.82 -3.98 6.88
CA GLU A 104 0.33 -4.80 8.00
C GLU A 104 -0.47 -5.99 7.45
N ILE A 105 -1.28 -5.71 6.42
CA ILE A 105 -2.13 -6.70 5.74
C ILE A 105 -1.26 -7.78 5.09
N PHE A 106 -0.18 -7.38 4.41
CA PHE A 106 0.76 -8.31 3.80
C PHE A 106 1.51 -9.16 4.84
N ALA A 107 1.96 -8.54 5.94
CA ALA A 107 2.65 -9.25 7.01
C ALA A 107 1.74 -10.31 7.67
N ARG A 108 0.49 -9.93 8.00
CA ARG A 108 -0.52 -10.85 8.53
C ARG A 108 -0.87 -11.97 7.55
N HIS A 109 -1.01 -11.64 6.26
CA HIS A 109 -1.23 -12.63 5.22
C HIS A 109 -0.08 -13.64 5.16
N THR A 110 1.17 -13.17 5.16
CA THR A 110 2.38 -13.99 5.14
C THR A 110 2.45 -14.91 6.36
N LEU A 111 2.21 -14.39 7.56
CA LEU A 111 2.15 -15.19 8.79
C LEU A 111 1.07 -16.28 8.70
N SER A 112 -0.13 -15.90 8.25
CA SER A 112 -1.30 -16.80 8.24
C SER A 112 -1.28 -17.85 7.13
N THR A 113 -0.48 -17.65 6.08
CA THR A 113 -0.32 -18.59 4.95
C THR A 113 0.94 -19.43 5.06
N ARG A 114 1.87 -19.09 5.96
CA ARG A 114 3.08 -19.86 6.21
C ARG A 114 2.70 -21.25 6.73
N LYS A 115 3.09 -22.28 5.98
CA LYS A 115 2.96 -23.70 6.35
C LYS A 115 4.33 -24.31 6.60
N GLN A 116 4.44 -25.23 7.54
CA GLN A 116 5.68 -25.97 7.81
C GLN A 116 6.20 -26.62 6.53
N GLN A 117 7.50 -26.43 6.26
CA GLN A 117 8.13 -27.00 5.07
C GLN A 117 8.53 -28.46 5.30
N VAL A 118 8.66 -29.24 4.23
CA VAL A 118 9.12 -30.63 4.32
C VAL A 118 10.54 -30.65 4.88
N GLY A 119 10.75 -31.37 5.99
CA GLY A 119 12.05 -31.45 6.68
C GLY A 119 12.35 -30.32 7.66
N GLU A 120 11.46 -29.33 7.81
CA GLU A 120 11.59 -28.27 8.82
C GLU A 120 11.24 -28.80 10.22
N SER A 121 12.08 -28.56 11.22
CA SER A 121 11.77 -28.94 12.60
C SER A 121 10.65 -28.07 13.18
N ILE A 122 9.95 -28.60 14.19
CA ILE A 122 8.87 -27.86 14.87
C ILE A 122 9.39 -26.56 15.51
N ASP A 123 10.58 -26.62 16.12
CA ASP A 123 11.21 -25.45 16.74
C ASP A 123 11.55 -24.37 15.71
N GLN A 124 12.08 -24.78 14.56
CA GLN A 124 12.40 -23.88 13.46
C GLN A 124 11.14 -23.22 12.90
N TYR A 125 10.08 -24.01 12.71
CA TYR A 125 8.80 -23.50 12.23
C TYR A 125 8.21 -22.46 13.20
N LEU A 126 8.16 -22.76 14.49
CA LEU A 126 7.66 -21.83 15.51
C LEU A 126 8.51 -20.56 15.59
N LEU A 127 9.83 -20.69 15.48
CA LEU A 127 10.76 -19.55 15.47
C LEU A 127 10.46 -18.60 14.30
N ILE A 128 10.22 -19.16 13.11
CA ILE A 128 9.89 -18.37 11.92
C ILE A 128 8.53 -17.68 12.08
N LEU A 129 7.51 -18.37 12.62
CA LEU A 129 6.22 -17.74 12.90
C LEU A 129 6.35 -16.56 13.90
N LYS A 130 7.13 -16.74 14.97
CA LYS A 130 7.44 -15.67 15.94
C LYS A 130 8.23 -14.51 15.32
N HIS A 131 9.02 -14.78 14.29
CA HIS A 131 9.73 -13.73 13.55
C HIS A 131 8.75 -12.93 12.69
N LEU A 132 7.90 -13.61 11.91
CA LEU A 132 6.88 -12.99 11.04
C LEU A 132 5.86 -12.18 11.84
N SER A 133 5.50 -12.61 13.04
CA SER A 133 4.53 -11.90 13.89
C SER A 133 4.99 -10.49 14.31
N LYS A 134 6.30 -10.21 14.31
CA LYS A 134 6.85 -8.90 14.67
C LYS A 134 6.45 -7.81 13.68
N ASP A 135 6.24 -8.18 12.42
CA ASP A 135 5.87 -7.26 11.35
C ASP A 135 4.35 -7.06 11.23
N CYS A 136 3.55 -7.83 11.96
CA CYS A 136 2.08 -7.82 11.89
C CYS A 136 1.40 -6.69 12.68
N ASN A 137 2.18 -5.88 13.42
CA ASN A 137 1.70 -4.75 14.21
C ASN A 137 0.46 -5.09 15.08
N PHE A 138 0.54 -6.17 15.87
CA PHE A 138 -0.55 -6.54 16.77
C PHE A 138 -0.75 -5.48 17.87
N GLN A 139 -1.97 -4.95 17.95
CA GLN A 139 -2.35 -3.90 18.90
C GLN A 139 -3.49 -4.37 19.81
N ALA A 140 -3.57 -3.79 21.01
CA ALA A 140 -4.71 -3.99 21.89
C ALA A 140 -5.93 -3.26 21.29
N VAL A 141 -6.91 -4.02 20.81
CA VAL A 141 -8.12 -3.50 20.14
C VAL A 141 -9.38 -4.06 20.79
N SER A 142 -10.53 -3.45 20.52
CA SER A 142 -11.82 -3.98 20.93
C SER A 142 -12.09 -5.36 20.31
N ALA A 143 -12.92 -6.17 20.96
CA ALA A 143 -13.31 -7.48 20.44
C ALA A 143 -13.94 -7.39 19.05
N ASP A 144 -14.76 -6.35 18.79
CA ASP A 144 -15.38 -6.11 17.49
C ASP A 144 -14.35 -5.81 16.40
N ARG A 145 -13.36 -4.95 16.70
CA ARG A 145 -12.29 -4.66 15.74
C ARG A 145 -11.44 -5.88 15.44
N ASN A 146 -11.14 -6.70 16.46
CA ASN A 146 -10.42 -7.95 16.25
C ASN A 146 -11.22 -8.95 15.40
N LYS A 147 -12.55 -8.99 15.58
CA LYS A 147 -13.44 -9.81 14.75
C LYS A 147 -13.39 -9.37 13.28
N ASP A 148 -13.49 -8.06 13.02
CA ASP A 148 -13.43 -7.52 11.66
C ASP A 148 -12.06 -7.77 11.00
N ASP A 149 -10.98 -7.58 11.74
CA ASP A 149 -9.62 -7.90 11.30
C ASP A 149 -9.50 -9.39 10.93
N TYR A 150 -10.02 -10.28 11.77
CA TYR A 150 -9.97 -11.73 11.54
C TYR A 150 -10.80 -12.15 10.30
N ILE A 151 -11.98 -11.54 10.12
CA ILE A 151 -12.82 -11.76 8.93
C ILE A 151 -12.10 -11.25 7.69
N ARG A 152 -11.53 -10.04 7.73
CA ARG A 152 -10.77 -9.45 6.61
C ARG A 152 -9.60 -10.35 6.21
N ASP A 153 -8.79 -10.77 7.17
CA ASP A 153 -7.60 -11.58 6.90
C ASP A 153 -7.99 -12.96 6.34
N SER A 154 -9.08 -13.55 6.84
CA SER A 154 -9.65 -14.80 6.32
C SER A 154 -10.22 -14.64 4.91
N PHE A 155 -10.92 -13.53 4.64
CA PHE A 155 -11.46 -13.18 3.34
C PHE A 155 -10.34 -13.07 2.30
N ILE A 156 -9.31 -12.26 2.57
CA ILE A 156 -8.16 -12.07 1.66
C ILE A 156 -7.44 -13.40 1.40
N ARG A 157 -7.21 -14.21 2.44
CA ARG A 157 -6.57 -15.53 2.29
C ARG A 157 -7.42 -16.50 1.44
N GLY A 158 -8.74 -16.43 1.56
CA GLY A 158 -9.69 -17.30 0.88
C GLY A 158 -9.97 -16.95 -0.59
N LEU A 159 -9.56 -15.77 -1.07
CA LEU A 159 -9.77 -15.36 -2.47
C LEU A 159 -9.03 -16.30 -3.44
N SER A 160 -9.77 -16.81 -4.43
CA SER A 160 -9.23 -17.59 -5.55
C SER A 160 -8.56 -16.69 -6.60
N ALA A 161 -9.12 -15.51 -6.85
CA ALA A 161 -8.59 -14.51 -7.78
C ALA A 161 -7.28 -13.90 -7.25
N SER A 162 -6.16 -14.33 -7.80
CA SER A 162 -4.82 -13.91 -7.37
C SER A 162 -4.55 -12.42 -7.61
N ASN A 163 -5.06 -11.86 -8.70
CA ASN A 163 -5.01 -10.44 -9.03
C ASN A 163 -5.74 -9.59 -7.97
N ILE A 164 -6.95 -9.98 -7.58
CA ILE A 164 -7.72 -9.26 -6.55
C ILE A 164 -6.96 -9.33 -5.22
N ARG A 165 -6.52 -10.54 -4.82
CA ARG A 165 -5.73 -10.72 -3.61
C ARG A 165 -4.47 -9.85 -3.61
N GLN A 166 -3.72 -9.82 -4.71
CA GLN A 166 -2.52 -8.97 -4.85
C GLN A 166 -2.85 -7.50 -4.61
N ARG A 167 -3.91 -6.97 -5.24
CA ARG A 167 -4.32 -5.57 -5.09
C ARG A 167 -4.72 -5.20 -3.66
N LEU A 168 -5.37 -6.11 -2.94
CA LEU A 168 -5.69 -5.90 -1.53
C LEU A 168 -4.44 -5.88 -0.64
N LEU A 169 -3.45 -6.72 -0.95
CA LEU A 169 -2.19 -6.83 -0.21
C LEU A 169 -1.24 -5.64 -0.45
N GLU A 170 -1.40 -4.90 -1.56
CA GLU A 170 -0.64 -3.66 -1.84
C GLU A 170 -0.96 -2.53 -0.83
N SER A 171 -2.13 -2.59 -0.19
CA SER A 171 -2.55 -1.57 0.78
C SER A 171 -1.77 -1.69 2.09
N ALA A 172 -1.23 -0.58 2.60
CA ALA A 172 -0.51 -0.56 3.88
C ALA A 172 -1.42 -0.84 5.08
N THR A 173 -2.64 -0.28 5.04
CA THR A 173 -3.71 -0.46 6.02
C THR A 173 -5.03 -0.64 5.28
N LEU A 174 -5.91 -1.53 5.75
CA LEU A 174 -7.16 -1.85 5.07
C LEU A 174 -8.22 -2.28 6.08
N THR A 175 -9.41 -1.67 6.07
CA THR A 175 -10.56 -2.15 6.87
C THR A 175 -11.29 -3.27 6.14
N LEU A 176 -12.16 -4.01 6.87
CA LEU A 176 -12.99 -5.04 6.27
C LEU A 176 -13.87 -4.49 5.14
N ASP A 177 -14.57 -3.37 5.38
CA ASP A 177 -15.42 -2.73 4.37
C ASP A 177 -14.63 -2.27 3.15
N GLN A 178 -13.45 -1.70 3.35
CA GLN A 178 -12.57 -1.29 2.25
C GLN A 178 -12.11 -2.49 1.43
N ALA A 179 -11.75 -3.59 2.09
CA ALA A 179 -11.35 -4.83 1.42
C ALA A 179 -12.49 -5.39 0.57
N TYR A 180 -13.70 -5.45 1.13
CA TYR A 180 -14.89 -5.94 0.44
C TYR A 180 -15.23 -5.08 -0.78
N ASN A 181 -15.33 -3.76 -0.59
CA ASN A 181 -15.68 -2.84 -1.67
C ASN A 181 -14.65 -2.86 -2.80
N SER A 182 -13.37 -2.91 -2.47
CA SER A 182 -12.28 -2.99 -3.45
C SER A 182 -12.31 -4.32 -4.21
N ALA A 183 -12.51 -5.44 -3.51
CA ALA A 183 -12.62 -6.75 -4.13
C ALA A 183 -13.79 -6.83 -5.10
N ARG A 184 -14.97 -6.36 -4.69
CA ARG A 184 -16.17 -6.32 -5.52
C ARG A 184 -15.99 -5.44 -6.75
N ALA A 185 -15.38 -4.27 -6.60
CA ALA A 185 -15.09 -3.38 -7.73
C ALA A 185 -14.15 -4.04 -8.75
N LEU A 186 -13.10 -4.72 -8.28
CA LEU A 186 -12.16 -5.44 -9.15
C LEU A 186 -12.82 -6.64 -9.84
N GLU A 187 -13.66 -7.39 -9.14
CA GLU A 187 -14.42 -8.50 -9.70
C GLU A 187 -15.38 -8.03 -10.81
N MET A 188 -16.14 -6.96 -10.58
CA MET A 188 -17.03 -6.38 -11.59
C MET A 188 -16.24 -5.89 -12.82
N ALA A 189 -15.10 -5.23 -12.61
CA ALA A 189 -14.24 -4.78 -13.70
C ALA A 189 -13.70 -5.95 -14.54
N GLN A 190 -13.36 -7.06 -13.88
CA GLN A 190 -12.89 -8.26 -14.57
C GLN A 190 -14.02 -8.92 -15.39
N GLN A 191 -15.21 -9.07 -14.81
CA GLN A 191 -16.39 -9.58 -15.53
C GLN A 191 -16.74 -8.73 -16.77
N GLN A 192 -16.68 -7.41 -16.64
CA GLN A 192 -16.91 -6.49 -17.77
C GLN A 192 -15.83 -6.64 -18.85
N SER A 193 -14.56 -6.74 -18.46
CA SER A 193 -13.45 -6.96 -19.40
C SER A 193 -13.62 -8.27 -20.17
N ASP A 194 -13.99 -9.36 -19.49
CA ASP A 194 -14.19 -10.67 -20.09
C ASP A 194 -15.37 -10.67 -21.10
N SER A 195 -16.43 -9.92 -20.79
CA SER A 195 -17.57 -9.75 -21.69
C SER A 195 -17.20 -9.04 -23.01
N TYR A 196 -16.28 -8.08 -22.96
CA TYR A 196 -15.80 -7.35 -24.14
C TYR A 196 -14.89 -8.22 -25.02
N ILE A 197 -14.08 -9.08 -24.41
CA ILE A 197 -13.25 -10.05 -25.14
C ILE A 197 -14.14 -11.08 -25.85
N MET A 198 -15.17 -11.58 -25.17
CA MET A 198 -16.10 -12.55 -25.73
C MET A 198 -16.92 -11.97 -26.90
N SER A 199 -17.41 -10.73 -26.77
CA SER A 199 -18.16 -10.08 -27.85
C SER A 199 -17.31 -9.81 -29.09
N ASN A 200 -16.05 -9.38 -28.93
CA ASN A 200 -15.13 -9.19 -30.05
C ASN A 200 -14.74 -10.50 -30.74
N SER A 201 -14.66 -11.62 -30.01
CA SER A 201 -14.39 -12.94 -30.61
C SER A 201 -15.53 -13.41 -31.50
N ILE A 202 -16.79 -13.11 -31.16
CA ILE A 202 -17.97 -13.47 -31.98
C ILE A 202 -18.01 -12.61 -33.25
N VAL A 203 -17.66 -11.33 -33.17
CA VAL A 203 -17.64 -10.44 -34.34
C VAL A 203 -16.59 -10.89 -35.37
N ASN A 204 -15.44 -11.39 -34.92
CA ASN A 204 -14.40 -11.92 -35.81
C ASN A 204 -14.74 -13.27 -36.45
N SER A 205 -15.68 -14.06 -35.92
CA SER A 205 -16.09 -15.34 -36.54
C SER A 205 -17.21 -15.16 -37.58
N ILE A 206 -18.04 -14.12 -37.47
CA ILE A 206 -19.14 -13.86 -38.42
C ILE A 206 -18.61 -13.34 -39.77
N THR A 207 -17.41 -12.75 -39.82
CA THR A 207 -16.82 -12.24 -41.07
C THR A 207 -16.20 -13.31 -41.95
N THR A 208 -15.98 -14.54 -41.46
CA THR A 208 -15.35 -15.62 -42.23
C THR A 208 -16.32 -16.56 -42.96
N ASP A 209 -17.62 -16.56 -42.64
CA ASP A 209 -18.58 -17.54 -43.16
C ASP A 209 -19.44 -17.09 -44.37
N ASN A 210 -19.24 -15.88 -44.90
CA ASN A 210 -20.04 -15.36 -46.03
C ASN A 210 -19.46 -15.64 -47.44
N THR A 211 -18.59 -16.64 -47.64
CA THR A 211 -17.99 -16.90 -48.97
C THR A 211 -18.43 -18.15 -49.72
N LEU A 212 -19.42 -18.92 -49.25
CA LEU A 212 -19.89 -20.08 -50.02
C LEU A 212 -21.41 -20.26 -49.92
N GLN A 213 -22.16 -19.51 -50.73
CA GLN A 213 -23.34 -19.98 -51.48
C GLN A 213 -24.07 -18.80 -52.14
N ASN A 214 -23.80 -18.57 -53.42
CA ASN A 214 -24.87 -18.43 -54.42
C ASN A 214 -24.29 -18.32 -55.84
N THR A 215 -24.41 -19.41 -56.59
CA THR A 215 -24.29 -19.42 -58.05
C THR A 215 -25.53 -20.10 -58.63
N ALA A 216 -26.13 -19.41 -59.61
CA ALA A 216 -27.30 -19.76 -60.44
C ALA A 216 -28.66 -19.72 -59.72
N HIS A 217 -29.73 -19.10 -60.23
CA HIS A 217 -30.20 -19.09 -61.62
C HIS A 217 -31.07 -17.84 -61.97
N GLU A 218 -31.16 -17.64 -63.28
CA GLU A 218 -31.76 -16.62 -64.15
C GLU A 218 -33.16 -16.01 -63.91
N THR A 219 -33.22 -14.70 -64.25
CA THR A 219 -34.24 -13.88 -64.94
C THR A 219 -35.68 -14.37 -65.12
N VAL A 220 -36.68 -13.52 -64.81
CA VAL A 220 -37.75 -13.04 -65.74
C VAL A 220 -38.33 -11.69 -65.23
N THR A 221 -38.55 -10.80 -66.20
CA THR A 221 -39.00 -9.40 -66.20
C THR A 221 -40.52 -9.22 -66.02
N THR A 222 -40.94 -7.96 -65.79
CA THR A 222 -42.29 -7.34 -65.95
C THR A 222 -43.28 -7.55 -64.79
N ASP A 223 -44.14 -6.62 -64.38
CA ASP A 223 -44.55 -5.32 -64.93
C ASP A 223 -45.19 -4.44 -63.83
N ASN A 224 -45.35 -3.17 -64.19
CA ASN A 224 -45.93 -2.01 -63.51
C ASN A 224 -47.28 -2.21 -62.77
N THR A 225 -47.57 -1.37 -61.76
CA THR A 225 -48.41 -0.14 -61.90
C THR A 225 -48.95 0.37 -60.55
N LEU A 226 -48.89 1.68 -60.42
CA LEU A 226 -49.42 2.59 -59.40
C LEU A 226 -50.90 2.38 -59.04
N GLN A 227 -51.30 2.74 -57.80
CA GLN A 227 -52.24 3.86 -57.57
C GLN A 227 -52.47 4.19 -56.08
N ASN A 228 -52.40 5.51 -55.82
CA ASN A 228 -52.93 6.25 -54.68
C ASN A 228 -54.39 5.88 -54.37
N THR A 229 -54.82 5.94 -53.10
CA THR A 229 -55.73 7.02 -52.60
C THR A 229 -55.98 6.97 -51.10
N VAL A 230 -56.15 8.18 -50.56
CA VAL A 230 -56.45 8.59 -49.19
C VAL A 230 -57.92 8.33 -48.84
N HIS A 231 -58.24 7.96 -47.59
CA HIS A 231 -59.41 8.54 -46.92
C HIS A 231 -59.32 8.47 -45.38
N GLU A 232 -59.40 9.65 -44.77
CA GLU A 232 -59.81 9.94 -43.38
C GLU A 232 -61.12 9.24 -43.01
N THR A 233 -61.33 8.85 -41.75
CA THR A 233 -62.17 9.60 -40.80
C THR A 233 -62.11 9.04 -39.37
N ASP A 234 -62.26 9.97 -38.45
CA ASP A 234 -62.40 9.89 -37.00
C ASP A 234 -63.30 8.77 -36.45
N GLN A 235 -62.98 8.33 -35.21
CA GLN A 235 -63.94 8.47 -34.11
C GLN A 235 -63.27 8.38 -32.73
N ASN A 236 -63.35 9.51 -32.01
CA ASN A 236 -63.54 9.59 -30.56
C ASN A 236 -64.37 8.40 -30.01
N ASN A 237 -64.06 7.88 -28.82
CA ASN A 237 -64.64 8.40 -27.57
C ASN A 237 -64.48 7.41 -26.39
N MET A 238 -64.14 7.99 -25.24
CA MET A 238 -64.68 7.71 -23.91
C MET A 238 -64.39 6.38 -23.16
N LYS A 239 -63.78 6.62 -21.99
CA LYS A 239 -64.18 6.19 -20.64
C LYS A 239 -63.94 4.71 -20.30
N ARG A 240 -63.43 4.36 -19.13
CA ARG A 240 -63.51 5.04 -17.83
C ARG A 240 -62.42 4.49 -16.91
#